data_AF-A0A821BJC7-F1
#
_entry.id   AF-A0A821BJC7-F1
#
_cell.length_a   1.000
_cell.length_b   1.000
_cell.length_c   1.000
_cell.angle_alpha   90.00
_cell.angle_beta   90.00
_cell.angle_gamma   90.00
#
_symmetry.space_group_name_H-M   'P 1'
#
loop_
_entity.id
_entity.type
_entity.pdbx_description
1 polymer ?
#
loop_
_entity_poly.entity_id
_entity_poly.type
_entity_poly.pdbx_seq_one_letter_code
_entity_poly.pdbx_strand_id
1 'polypeptide(L)'
;MDDKEFDQVPQILFQSISSLEKIGCPGTLIPLTSDTRAVLCGADSNNVIIVATRFGQGRCLVFAHNGYPGIFLNIEKKNQQFVENCRRWLARGHQAEFLSINEAKTMNDLAAHGKILVWDG
;
A
#
# COMPACT_ATOMS: atom_id res chain seq x y z
N MET A 1 -3.20 -17.36 -7.96
CA MET A 1 -2.24 -16.28 -8.26
C MET A 1 -0.91 -16.76 -7.74
N ASP A 2 0.07 -16.86 -8.62
CA ASP A 2 1.38 -17.48 -8.41
C ASP A 2 2.18 -16.71 -7.34
N ASP A 3 2.83 -17.42 -6.39
CA ASP A 3 3.71 -16.81 -5.39
C ASP A 3 4.81 -15.92 -6.02
N LYS A 4 5.17 -16.17 -7.30
CA LYS A 4 6.09 -15.32 -8.07
C LYS A 4 5.63 -13.87 -8.23
N GLU A 5 4.33 -13.58 -8.31
CA GLU A 5 3.87 -12.19 -8.36
C GLU A 5 4.10 -11.49 -7.02
N PHE A 6 3.90 -12.22 -5.91
CA PHE A 6 4.07 -11.65 -4.58
C PHE A 6 5.53 -11.30 -4.28
N ASP A 7 6.47 -12.10 -4.81
CA ASP A 7 7.90 -11.78 -4.73
C ASP A 7 8.32 -10.55 -5.55
N GLN A 8 7.51 -10.17 -6.56
CA GLN A 8 7.75 -9.02 -7.43
C GLN A 8 7.02 -7.75 -6.98
N VAL A 9 6.35 -7.77 -5.82
CA VAL A 9 5.58 -6.62 -5.33
C VAL A 9 6.39 -5.32 -5.28
N PRO A 10 7.64 -5.29 -4.81
CA PRO A 10 8.43 -4.05 -4.85
C PRO A 10 8.53 -3.47 -6.26
N GLN A 11 8.84 -4.31 -7.25
CA GLN A 11 8.98 -3.93 -8.66
C GLN A 11 7.65 -3.50 -9.27
N ILE A 12 6.55 -4.16 -8.91
CA ILE A 12 5.20 -3.82 -9.36
C ILE A 12 4.80 -2.44 -8.81
N LEU A 13 4.97 -2.21 -7.51
CA LEU A 13 4.54 -0.97 -6.86
C LEU A 13 5.38 0.23 -7.31
N PHE A 14 6.68 0.02 -7.54
CA PHE A 14 7.61 1.05 -8.01
C PHE A 14 7.83 1.04 -9.53
N GLN A 15 6.99 0.35 -10.31
CA GLN A 15 7.11 0.35 -11.76
C GLN A 15 7.00 1.79 -12.31
N SER A 16 8.05 2.22 -13.02
CA SER A 16 8.20 3.58 -13.56
C SER A 16 8.31 4.69 -12.50
N ILE A 17 8.77 4.34 -11.29
CA ILE A 17 8.91 5.26 -10.16
C ILE A 17 10.32 5.11 -9.60
N SER A 18 11.10 6.18 -9.62
CA SER A 18 12.47 6.18 -9.11
C SER A 18 12.57 6.52 -7.62
N SER A 19 11.58 7.23 -7.08
CA SER A 19 11.61 7.71 -5.71
C SER A 19 10.20 8.01 -5.19
N LEU A 20 10.01 7.84 -3.88
CA LEU A 20 8.86 8.35 -3.14
C LEU A 20 9.36 9.39 -2.13
N GLU A 21 8.62 10.47 -1.95
CA GLU A 21 8.98 11.50 -0.97
C GLU A 21 8.99 10.91 0.45
N LYS A 22 10.00 11.28 1.23
CA LYS A 22 10.06 10.92 2.65
C LYS A 22 9.04 11.77 3.41
N ILE A 23 8.11 11.12 4.10
CA ILE A 23 7.11 11.81 4.94
C ILE A 23 7.48 11.62 6.41
N GLY A 24 7.68 12.73 7.11
CA GLY A 24 7.98 12.76 8.55
C GLY A 24 9.25 11.97 8.93
N CYS A 25 9.18 11.30 10.08
CA CYS A 25 10.23 10.43 10.60
C CYS A 25 9.69 9.00 10.72
N PRO A 26 9.69 8.22 9.63
CA PRO A 26 9.14 6.87 9.65
C PRO A 26 9.88 5.98 10.65
N GLY A 27 9.12 5.13 11.34
CA GLY A 27 9.70 4.03 12.10
C GLY A 27 10.28 2.95 11.20
N THR A 28 10.50 1.77 11.76
CA THR A 28 10.93 0.58 11.01
C THR A 28 9.91 -0.54 11.19
N LEU A 29 9.43 -1.10 10.09
CA LEU A 29 8.58 -2.28 10.08
C LEU A 29 9.42 -3.54 10.07
N ILE A 30 8.92 -4.60 10.70
CA ILE A 30 9.58 -5.92 10.71
C ILE A 30 8.65 -6.93 10.01
N PRO A 31 8.98 -7.38 8.79
CA PRO A 31 8.22 -8.42 8.11
C PRO A 31 8.52 -9.79 8.75
N LEU A 32 7.53 -10.36 9.47
CA LEU A 32 7.73 -11.57 10.29
C LEU A 32 7.24 -12.88 9.66
N THR A 33 6.60 -12.87 8.49
CA THR A 33 5.96 -14.06 7.91
C THR A 33 6.35 -14.28 6.46
N SER A 34 6.13 -15.50 5.96
CA SER A 34 6.29 -15.81 4.53
C SER A 34 5.32 -15.06 3.63
N ASP A 35 4.26 -14.48 4.20
CA ASP A 35 3.24 -13.68 3.53
C ASP A 35 3.48 -12.18 3.61
N THR A 36 4.66 -11.75 4.06
CA THR A 36 5.08 -10.34 4.04
C THR A 36 6.29 -10.13 3.15
N ARG A 37 6.37 -8.96 2.51
CA ARG A 37 7.53 -8.52 1.72
C ARG A 37 7.85 -7.06 2.04
N ALA A 38 9.12 -6.76 2.27
CA ALA A 38 9.60 -5.39 2.30
C ALA A 38 9.47 -4.80 0.89
N VAL A 39 8.82 -3.64 0.79
CA VAL A 39 8.55 -2.95 -0.49
C VAL A 39 9.53 -1.79 -0.66
N LEU A 40 9.68 -0.98 0.38
CA LEU A 40 10.60 0.16 0.40
C LEU A 40 11.39 0.13 1.70
N CYS A 41 12.71 0.21 1.58
CA CYS A 41 13.61 0.45 2.70
C CYS A 41 14.14 1.88 2.65
N GLY A 42 14.61 2.38 3.79
CA GLY A 42 15.31 3.65 3.92
C GLY A 42 16.75 3.57 3.43
N ALA A 43 17.66 4.27 4.12
CA ALA A 43 19.07 4.31 3.75
C ALA A 43 19.79 2.95 3.88
N ASP A 44 19.27 2.05 4.71
CA ASP A 44 19.74 0.68 4.83
C ASP A 44 18.56 -0.29 4.65
N SER A 45 18.88 -1.55 4.35
CA SER A 45 17.89 -2.62 4.11
C SER A 45 17.09 -3.00 5.35
N ASN A 46 17.55 -2.63 6.54
CA ASN A 46 16.90 -2.96 7.81
C ASN A 46 15.81 -1.93 8.15
N ASN A 47 15.92 -0.70 7.66
CA ASN A 47 14.94 0.37 7.84
C ASN A 47 13.77 0.21 6.87
N VAL A 48 12.95 -0.84 7.02
CA VAL A 48 11.79 -1.07 6.16
C VAL A 48 10.69 -0.03 6.46
N ILE A 49 10.30 0.73 5.44
CA ILE A 49 9.30 1.82 5.53
C ILE A 49 7.93 1.35 5.05
N ILE A 50 7.89 0.47 4.04
CA ILE A 50 6.65 -0.06 3.47
C ILE A 50 6.74 -1.59 3.43
N VAL A 51 5.71 -2.27 3.94
CA VAL A 51 5.55 -3.72 3.84
C VAL A 51 4.27 -4.04 3.08
N ALA A 52 4.35 -4.97 2.14
CA ALA A 52 3.19 -5.63 1.56
C ALA A 52 2.92 -6.93 2.29
N THR A 53 1.65 -7.21 2.55
CA THR A 53 1.24 -8.46 3.22
C THR A 53 -0.03 -9.05 2.63
N ARG A 54 -0.19 -10.37 2.76
CA ARG A 54 -1.40 -11.10 2.40
C ARG A 54 -2.06 -11.68 3.65
N PHE A 55 -3.38 -11.59 3.70
CA PHE A 55 -4.19 -12.30 4.69
C PHE A 55 -5.27 -13.10 3.94
N GLY A 56 -4.99 -14.39 3.72
CA GLY A 56 -5.78 -15.20 2.79
C GLY A 56 -5.76 -14.61 1.38
N GLN A 57 -6.92 -14.18 0.88
CA GLN A 57 -7.02 -13.49 -0.42
C GLN A 57 -6.90 -11.96 -0.33
N GLY A 58 -6.91 -11.39 0.87
CA GLY A 58 -6.71 -9.95 1.08
C GLY A 58 -5.27 -9.53 0.82
N ARG A 59 -5.09 -8.28 0.39
CA ARG A 59 -3.79 -7.61 0.21
C ARG A 59 -3.78 -6.34 1.05
N CYS A 60 -2.67 -6.07 1.71
CA CYS A 60 -2.51 -4.87 2.53
C CYS A 60 -1.13 -4.26 2.32
N LEU A 61 -1.06 -2.93 2.36
CA LEU A 61 0.17 -2.17 2.48
C LEU A 61 0.21 -1.53 3.86
N VAL A 62 1.32 -1.72 4.55
CA VAL A 62 1.59 -1.14 5.87
C VAL A 62 2.72 -0.14 5.73
N PHE A 63 2.55 1.02 6.34
CA PHE A 63 3.50 2.13 6.29
C PHE A 63 4.03 2.43 7.68
N ALA A 64 5.32 2.74 7.77
CA ALA A 64 5.99 3.05 9.03
C ALA A 64 5.71 4.46 9.57
N HIS A 65 4.90 5.25 8.87
CA HIS A 65 4.47 6.61 9.26
C HIS A 65 3.04 6.85 8.79
N ASN A 66 2.20 7.42 9.67
CA ASN A 66 0.78 7.66 9.41
C ASN A 66 0.50 8.74 8.35
N GLY A 67 1.48 9.59 8.06
CA GLY A 67 1.40 10.56 6.95
C GLY A 67 1.41 9.94 5.54
N TYR A 68 1.89 8.70 5.37
CA TYR A 68 1.89 8.04 4.05
C TYR A 68 0.49 7.73 3.52
N PRO A 69 -0.44 7.16 4.30
CA PRO A 69 -1.85 7.00 3.93
C PRO A 69 -2.50 8.21 3.23
N GLY A 70 -2.11 9.44 3.60
CA GLY A 70 -2.63 10.66 2.98
C GLY A 70 -2.42 10.76 1.46
N ILE A 71 -1.39 10.10 0.90
CA ILE A 71 -1.14 10.09 -0.55
C ILE A 71 -2.26 9.42 -1.35
N PHE A 72 -3.02 8.52 -0.71
CA PHE A 72 -4.13 7.80 -1.35
C PHE A 72 -5.43 8.59 -1.33
N LEU A 73 -5.60 9.48 -0.35
CA LEU A 73 -6.79 10.31 -0.17
C LEU A 73 -6.66 11.67 -0.88
N ASN A 74 -5.44 12.21 -0.98
CA ASN A 74 -5.14 13.44 -1.70
C ASN A 74 -4.01 13.19 -2.72
N ILE A 75 -4.38 12.70 -3.90
CA ILE A 75 -3.42 12.22 -4.91
C ILE A 75 -2.81 13.41 -5.66
N GLU A 76 -1.63 13.81 -5.24
CA GLU A 76 -0.80 14.75 -6.00
C GLU A 76 -0.20 14.10 -7.26
N LYS A 77 0.02 14.89 -8.34
CA LYS A 77 0.59 14.41 -9.61
C LYS A 77 1.88 13.60 -9.43
N LYS A 78 2.76 14.00 -8.50
CA LYS A 78 4.03 13.32 -8.22
C LYS A 78 3.85 11.88 -7.70
N ASN A 79 2.73 11.60 -7.03
CA ASN A 79 2.43 10.31 -6.42
C ASN A 79 1.43 9.48 -7.26
N GLN A 80 0.87 10.07 -8.33
CA GLN A 80 -0.21 9.47 -9.10
C GLN A 80 0.13 8.07 -9.63
N GLN A 81 1.34 7.87 -10.16
CA GLN A 81 1.76 6.57 -10.67
C GLN A 81 1.92 5.53 -9.54
N PHE A 82 2.47 5.94 -8.38
CA PHE A 82 2.61 5.06 -7.21
C PHE A 82 1.24 4.59 -6.74
N VAL A 83 0.31 5.54 -6.59
CA VAL A 83 -1.05 5.27 -6.15
C VAL A 83 -1.79 4.35 -7.12
N GLU A 84 -1.60 4.54 -8.43
CA GLU A 84 -2.19 3.66 -9.44
C GLU A 84 -1.61 2.24 -9.41
N ASN A 85 -0.30 2.09 -9.26
CA ASN A 85 0.32 0.77 -9.10
C ASN A 85 -0.21 0.06 -7.84
N CYS A 86 -0.29 0.79 -6.72
CA CYS A 86 -0.88 0.30 -5.48
C CYS A 86 -2.34 -0.11 -5.65
N ARG A 87 -3.16 0.72 -6.31
CA ARG A 87 -4.58 0.42 -6.60
C ARG A 87 -4.71 -0.87 -7.38
N ARG A 88 -3.97 -1.01 -8.48
CA ARG A 88 -3.99 -2.22 -9.32
C ARG A 88 -3.57 -3.45 -8.53
N TRP A 89 -2.52 -3.34 -7.72
CA TRP A 89 -2.06 -4.47 -6.93
C TRP A 89 -3.08 -4.84 -5.83
N LEU A 90 -3.53 -3.88 -5.02
CA LEU A 90 -4.49 -4.13 -3.93
C LEU A 90 -5.81 -4.69 -4.44
N ALA A 91 -6.32 -4.18 -5.56
CA ALA A 91 -7.57 -4.61 -6.17
C ALA A 91 -7.40 -5.74 -7.21
N ARG A 92 -6.21 -6.33 -7.36
CA ARG A 92 -5.93 -7.41 -8.34
C ARG A 92 -6.35 -7.06 -9.77
N GLY A 93 -6.14 -5.81 -10.17
CA GLY A 93 -6.49 -5.29 -11.49
C GLY A 93 -7.96 -4.91 -11.66
N HIS A 94 -8.82 -5.16 -10.67
CA HIS A 94 -10.19 -4.67 -10.68
C HIS A 94 -10.22 -3.15 -10.44
N GLN A 95 -11.27 -2.49 -10.92
CA GLN A 95 -11.50 -1.10 -10.59
C GLN A 95 -11.80 -0.98 -9.09
N ALA A 96 -11.08 -0.07 -8.43
CA ALA A 96 -11.31 0.21 -7.03
C ALA A 96 -10.99 1.67 -6.67
N GLU A 97 -11.73 2.19 -5.70
CA GLU A 97 -11.57 3.52 -5.14
C GLU A 97 -10.97 3.43 -3.73
N PHE A 98 -10.09 4.37 -3.40
CA PHE A 98 -9.62 4.52 -2.03
C PHE A 98 -10.71 5.20 -1.20
N LEU A 99 -10.99 4.66 -0.03
CA LEU A 99 -11.94 5.19 0.93
C LEU A 99 -11.25 5.31 2.28
N SER A 100 -11.32 6.49 2.91
CA SER A 100 -10.88 6.61 4.30
C SER A 100 -11.79 5.79 5.19
N ILE A 101 -11.22 4.98 6.08
CA ILE A 101 -12.01 4.18 7.02
C ILE A 101 -12.88 5.06 7.93
N ASN A 102 -12.46 6.29 8.19
CA ASN A 102 -13.21 7.28 8.98
C ASN A 102 -14.48 7.79 8.25
N GLU A 103 -14.54 7.64 6.93
CA GLU A 103 -15.70 8.00 6.11
C GLU A 103 -16.67 6.83 5.91
N ALA A 104 -16.24 5.58 6.18
CA ALA A 104 -17.09 4.41 6.12
C ALA A 104 -17.98 4.32 7.37
N LYS A 105 -19.26 4.68 7.25
CA LYS A 105 -20.21 4.73 8.38
C LYS A 105 -21.00 3.45 8.54
N THR A 106 -21.15 2.68 7.47
CA THR A 106 -21.99 1.49 7.41
C THR A 106 -21.29 0.38 6.62
N MET A 107 -21.73 -0.85 6.84
CA MET A 107 -21.30 -1.99 6.02
C MET A 107 -21.66 -1.81 4.54
N ASN A 108 -22.70 -1.04 4.21
CA ASN A 108 -23.07 -0.78 2.82
C ASN A 108 -22.03 0.10 2.11
N ASP A 109 -21.38 1.00 2.83
CA ASP A 109 -20.28 1.82 2.30
C ASP A 109 -19.06 0.95 1.91
N LEU A 110 -18.91 -0.19 2.59
CA LEU A 110 -17.84 -1.18 2.40
C LEU A 110 -18.21 -2.30 1.43
N ALA A 111 -19.51 -2.63 1.33
CA ALA A 111 -20.03 -3.74 0.53
C ALA A 111 -20.04 -3.45 -0.98
N ALA A 112 -19.82 -2.19 -1.38
CA ALA A 112 -19.58 -1.87 -2.78
C ALA A 112 -18.29 -2.57 -3.26
N HIS A 113 -18.40 -3.37 -4.32
CA HIS A 113 -17.23 -3.95 -4.96
C HIS A 113 -16.25 -2.84 -5.37
N GLY A 114 -14.96 -3.07 -5.16
CA GLY A 114 -13.92 -2.13 -5.56
C GLY A 114 -13.70 -0.99 -4.57
N LYS A 115 -13.62 -1.27 -3.26
CA LYS A 115 -13.12 -0.30 -2.28
C LYS A 115 -11.79 -0.79 -1.70
N ILE A 116 -10.83 0.12 -1.58
CA ILE A 116 -9.58 -0.07 -0.84
C ILE A 116 -9.66 0.83 0.37
N LEU A 117 -9.62 0.23 1.55
CA LEU A 117 -9.69 0.98 2.80
C LEU A 117 -8.33 1.57 3.16
N VAL A 118 -8.33 2.85 3.48
CA VAL A 118 -7.17 3.59 3.92
C VAL A 118 -7.38 3.95 5.39
N TRP A 119 -6.45 3.53 6.24
CA TRP A 119 -6.37 3.94 7.63
C TRP A 119 -5.13 4.81 7.82
N ASP A 120 -5.34 6.01 8.35
CA ASP A 120 -4.33 7.06 8.52
C ASP A 120 -4.04 7.41 9.98
N GLY A 121 -4.56 6.61 10.93
CA GLY A 121 -4.38 6.82 12.37
C GLY A 121 -5.60 7.48 12.99
#